data_AF-A0A971E5R7-F1
#
_entry.id   AF-A0A971E5R7-F1
#
_cell.length_a   1.000
_cell.length_b   1.000
_cell.length_c   1.000
_cell.angle_alpha   90.00
_cell.angle_beta   90.00
_cell.angle_gamma   90.00
#
_symmetry.space_group_name_H-M   'P 1'
#
loop_
_entity.id
_entity.type
_entity.pdbx_description
1 polymer ?
#
loop_
_entity_poly.entity_id
_entity_poly.type
_entity_poly.pdbx_seq_one_letter_code
_entity_poly.pdbx_strand_id
1 'polypeptide(L)' 'MERFAETKRKIIGIEEAKAMSSRHRKAGASVGLTNGCFDILHSGHLSYLEKARSMCDVLIVGVND' A
#
# COMPACT_ATOMS: atom_id res chain seq x y z
N MET A 1 2.49 -20.54 -8.28
CA MET A 1 2.57 -19.51 -9.33
C MET A 1 1.41 -18.50 -9.26
N GLU A 2 0.20 -18.89 -8.88
CA GLU A 2 -0.98 -17.99 -8.81
C GLU A 2 -0.81 -16.77 -7.88
N ARG A 3 -0.12 -16.94 -6.75
CA ARG A 3 0.07 -15.88 -5.74
C ARG A 3 0.80 -14.63 -6.26
N PHE A 4 1.68 -14.78 -7.25
CA PHE A 4 2.40 -13.66 -7.88
C PHE A 4 1.52 -12.85 -8.85
N ALA A 5 0.57 -13.50 -9.52
CA ALA A 5 -0.40 -12.82 -10.38
C ALA A 5 -1.33 -11.92 -9.55
N GLU A 6 -1.64 -12.32 -8.32
CA GLU A 6 -2.41 -11.54 -7.38
C GLU A 6 -1.65 -10.33 -6.82
N THR A 7 -0.33 -10.43 -6.58
CA THR A 7 0.49 -9.28 -6.14
C THR A 7 0.68 -8.23 -7.21
N LYS A 8 0.75 -8.63 -8.48
CA LYS A 8 0.95 -7.69 -9.61
C LYS A 8 -0.17 -6.65 -9.70
N ARG A 9 -1.39 -7.00 -9.26
CA ARG A 9 -2.55 -6.09 -9.16
C ARG A 9 -2.36 -4.94 -8.16
N LYS A 10 -1.33 -4.98 -7.31
CA LYS A 10 -1.07 -3.94 -6.29
C LYS A 10 -0.10 -2.87 -6.77
N ILE A 11 0.60 -3.09 -7.89
CA ILE A 11 1.53 -2.12 -8.47
C ILE A 11 0.73 -1.27 -9.45
N ILE A 12 0.48 -0.03 -9.06
CA ILE A 12 -0.36 0.92 -9.81
C ILE A 12 0.32 2.28 -9.89
N GLY A 13 -0.07 3.08 -10.88
CA GLY A 13 0.41 4.45 -11.02
C GLY A 13 -0.23 5.42 -10.03
N ILE A 14 0.36 6.61 -9.91
CA ILE A 14 -0.10 7.66 -8.98
C ILE A 14 -1.57 8.05 -9.22
N GLU A 15 -1.98 8.21 -10.48
CA GLU A 15 -3.35 8.61 -10.81
C GLU A 15 -4.38 7.53 -10.46
N GLU A 16 -4.03 6.26 -10.66
CA GLU A 16 -4.86 5.14 -10.25
C GLU A 16 -4.95 5.03 -8.72
N ALA A 17 -3.83 5.22 -8.01
CA ALA A 17 -3.80 5.25 -6.55
C ALA A 17 -4.69 6.38 -5.99
N LYS A 18 -4.66 7.57 -6.60
CA LYS A 18 -5.56 8.69 -6.25
C LYS A 18 -7.03 8.31 -6.47
N ALA A 19 -7.36 7.71 -7.61
CA ALA A 19 -8.72 7.28 -7.93
C ALA A 19 -9.24 6.23 -6.93
N MET A 20 -8.44 5.19 -6.64
CA MET A 20 -8.80 4.19 -5.63
C MET A 20 -8.97 4.81 -4.24
N SER A 21 -8.05 5.67 -3.85
CA SER A 21 -8.11 6.36 -2.55
C SER A 21 -9.40 7.18 -2.41
N SER A 22 -9.79 7.92 -3.45
CA SER A 22 -11.05 8.66 -3.48
C SER A 22 -12.26 7.72 -3.37
N ARG A 23 -12.25 6.61 -4.10
CA ARG A 23 -13.33 5.60 -4.04
C ARG A 23 -13.48 5.00 -2.63
N HIS A 24 -12.38 4.62 -1.99
CA HIS A 24 -12.41 4.06 -0.64
C HIS A 24 -12.87 5.08 0.40
N ARG A 25 -12.38 6.33 0.33
CA ARG A 25 -12.84 7.40 1.20
C ARG A 25 -14.35 7.68 1.04
N LYS A 26 -14.86 7.71 -0.20
CA LYS A 26 -16.30 7.86 -0.47
C LYS A 26 -17.13 6.70 0.08
N ALA A 27 -16.55 5.51 0.20
CA ALA A 27 -17.18 4.36 0.82
C ALA A 27 -17.05 4.34 2.37
N GLY A 28 -16.50 5.40 2.97
CA GLY A 28 -16.32 5.53 4.42
C GLY A 28 -15.08 4.84 4.98
N ALA A 29 -14.23 4.26 4.14
CA ALA A 29 -13.00 3.59 4.58
C ALA A 29 -11.87 4.58 4.84
N SER A 30 -11.09 4.31 5.88
CA SER A 30 -9.86 5.04 6.21
C SER A 30 -8.72 4.61 5.27
N VAL A 31 -8.05 5.60 4.66
CA VAL A 31 -6.94 5.35 3.72
C VAL A 31 -5.65 5.91 4.30
N GLY A 32 -4.73 5.02 4.67
CA GLY A 32 -3.38 5.36 5.12
C GLY A 32 -2.41 5.45 3.96
N LEU A 33 -1.40 6.30 4.12
CA LEU A 33 -0.29 6.44 3.17
C LEU A 33 1.02 6.33 3.93
N THR A 34 1.95 5.59 3.35
CA THR A 34 3.35 5.57 3.77
C THR A 34 4.26 5.52 2.54
N ASN A 35 5.55 5.80 2.70
CA ASN A 35 6.54 5.64 1.65
C ASN A 35 7.87 5.12 2.20
N GLY A 36 8.72 4.63 1.31
CA GLY A 36 10.08 4.19 1.61
C GLY A 36 10.79 3.66 0.37
N CYS A 37 12.12 3.51 0.47
CA CYS A 37 12.94 2.91 -0.59
C CYS A 37 12.78 1.38 -0.62
N PHE A 38 12.69 0.74 0.56
CA PHE A 38 12.46 -0.71 0.71
C PHE A 38 13.43 -1.64 -0.06
N ASP A 39 14.66 -1.18 -0.33
CA ASP A 39 15.67 -1.91 -1.11
C ASP A 39 15.96 -3.33 -0.56
N ILE A 40 16.50 -3.42 0.66
CA ILE A 40 16.64 -4.69 1.37
C ILE A 40 15.56 -4.79 2.44
N LEU A 41 14.59 -5.66 2.21
CA LEU A 41 13.56 -5.96 3.20
C LEU A 41 14.16 -6.72 4.39
N HIS A 42 13.91 -6.20 5.58
CA HIS A 42 14.24 -6.84 6.85
C HIS A 42 13.05 -6.74 7.80
N SER A 43 13.13 -7.42 8.94
CA SER A 43 12.05 -7.48 9.95
C SER A 43 11.51 -6.11 10.35
N GLY A 44 12.37 -5.11 10.49
CA GLY A 44 11.96 -3.72 10.72
C GLY A 44 10.97 -3.16 9.70
N HIS A 45 11.17 -3.38 8.40
CA HIS A 45 10.22 -2.95 7.37
C HIS A 45 8.88 -3.69 7.45
N LEU A 46 8.91 -4.99 7.75
CA LEU A 46 7.69 -5.77 7.93
C LEU A 46 6.87 -5.25 9.11
N SER A 47 7.48 -5.14 10.29
CA SER A 47 6.80 -4.62 11.49
C SER A 47 6.28 -3.19 11.29
N TYR A 48 7.03 -2.37 10.56
CA TYR A 48 6.60 -1.04 10.17
C TYR A 48 5.34 -1.05 9.29
N LEU A 49 5.35 -1.82 8.21
CA LEU A 49 4.22 -1.92 7.28
C LEU A 49 2.99 -2.58 7.91
N GLU A 50 3.18 -3.59 8.78
CA GLU A 50 2.11 -4.22 9.55
C GLU A 50 1.43 -3.21 10.49
N LYS A 51 2.24 -2.42 11.21
CA LYS A 51 1.73 -1.37 12.09
C LYS A 51 1.01 -0.26 11.31
N ALA A 52 1.54 0.14 10.15
CA ALA A 52 0.86 1.11 9.29
C ALA A 52 -0.48 0.56 8.77
N ARG A 53 -0.51 -0.72 8.38
CA ARG A 53 -1.73 -1.37 7.90
C ARG A 53 -2.77 -1.53 9.01
N SER A 54 -2.39 -1.72 10.26
CA SER A 54 -3.35 -1.84 11.37
C SER A 54 -4.07 -0.52 11.71
N MET A 55 -3.57 0.62 11.22
CA MET A 55 -4.12 1.95 11.48
C MET A 55 -5.13 2.43 10.42
N CYS A 56 -5.38 1.63 9.37
CA CYS A 56 -6.26 2.01 8.28
C CYS A 56 -6.94 0.79 7.64
N ASP A 57 -8.02 1.01 6.89
CA ASP A 57 -8.68 -0.05 6.12
C ASP A 57 -7.91 -0.36 4.83
N VAL A 58 -7.31 0.68 4.23
CA VAL A 58 -6.51 0.59 3.01
C VAL A 58 -5.18 1.31 3.19
N LEU A 59 -4.07 0.59 3.02
CA LEU A 59 -2.72 1.16 3.05
C LEU A 59 -2.19 1.30 1.62
N ILE A 60 -1.83 2.53 1.24
CA ILE A 60 -1.06 2.82 0.04
C ILE A 60 0.41 2.97 0.44
N VAL A 61 1.30 2.30 -0.27
CA VAL A 61 2.75 2.36 -0.04
C VAL A 61 3.41 2.96 -1.28
N GLY A 62 3.99 4.16 -1.13
CA GLY A 62 4.88 4.74 -2.13
C GLY A 62 6.24 4.04 -2.07
N VAL A 63 6.75 3.62 -3.23
CA VAL A 63 8.11 3.10 -3.36
C VAL A 63 8.94 4.17 -4.05
N ASN A 64 10.04 4.57 -3.41
CA ASN A 64 10.94 5.60 -3.93
C ASN A 64 11.97 4.96 -4.89
N ASP A 65 12.45 5.75 -5.86
CA ASP A 65 13.60 5.44 -6.72
C ASP A 65 14.93 5.85 -6.05
#